data_AF-W9Q5H8-F1
#
_entry.id   AF-W9Q5H8-F1
#
_cell.length_a   1.000
_cell.length_b   1.000
_cell.length_c   1.000
_cell.angle_alpha   90.00
_cell.angle_beta   90.00
_cell.angle_gamma   90.00
#
_symmetry.space_group_name_H-M   'P 1'
#
loop_
_entity.id
_entity.type
_entity.pdbx_description
1 polymer ?
#
loop_
_entity_poly.entity_id
_entity_poly.type
_entity_poly.pdbx_seq_one_letter_code
_entity_poly.pdbx_strand_id
1 'polypeptide(L)'
;MAANTNRVSIYTTGSGDSEGRDGEQKKDLWTSMLESVASGKRLPEKNLIVLGGTPENQREFLESLSSSESKRNADRLKIPPIANNFALGYTYYDVLDADQDDTLARVSLYFLSQPSAEFASLVAPLLTPETIPNTSLIILLDWSQPHLWLRQIWTWVQVIQEVLKKVDTDQHALMEEVMSTWKERGRGGATTNLDGTPSATATGGDGDSALPLGPGEWEEPLGLPLCVVCQNAQKMEFLEKSQGWKEPDFDTVLQYLRTILLRHGASLIYTSQNTPSQLPSLIHSTLGITSLLKRHPLKHNVIDRDKIVVPTNWDSWGKIRVLGGSFDPEPVSISWSEDISTPLDSMPFDDADKISDKEAEIRKQKSAIARYEGWCRDPNSGGLAVVENAMHGERWITVESDDTQEFLEKQLKILEAFKAKLPEKGSDNAIVRSTRHIDYTGDETSISEHIGPVQFNMGGIQVDADDMLQRLKDRNAFSSSPSNEEEEADTPAANMAKDFDNEQLQSFFTGLMNRKGTGDTSRS
;
A
#
# COMPACT_ATOMS: atom_id res chain seq x y z
N MET A 1 -15.45 18.22 81.29
CA MET A 1 -14.08 18.69 81.02
C MET A 1 -13.67 18.24 79.63
N ALA A 2 -13.04 19.14 78.86
CA ALA A 2 -12.39 19.00 77.54
C ALA A 2 -13.27 18.47 76.38
N ALA A 3 -13.73 19.24 75.38
CA ALA A 3 -13.07 20.15 74.42
C ALA A 3 -12.05 19.45 73.48
N ASN A 4 -12.42 19.26 72.21
CA ASN A 4 -11.64 19.84 71.10
C ASN A 4 -12.43 19.87 69.78
N THR A 5 -12.31 21.00 69.10
CA THR A 5 -13.08 21.53 67.98
C THR A 5 -12.34 21.41 66.65
N ASN A 6 -13.09 21.17 65.58
CA ASN A 6 -12.68 21.26 64.17
C ASN A 6 -11.97 22.59 63.84
N ARG A 7 -10.82 22.51 63.15
CA ARG A 7 -10.19 23.65 62.48
C ARG A 7 -10.46 23.60 60.98
N VAL A 8 -11.39 24.45 60.56
CA VAL A 8 -11.50 24.95 59.19
C VAL A 8 -10.49 26.10 59.06
N SER A 9 -9.57 26.04 58.10
CA SER A 9 -8.59 27.09 57.84
C SER A 9 -9.21 28.15 56.94
N ILE A 10 -9.61 29.26 57.54
CA ILE A 10 -9.95 30.53 56.88
C ILE A 10 -8.62 31.23 56.61
N TYR A 11 -8.24 31.38 55.34
CA TYR A 11 -7.21 32.33 54.97
C TYR A 11 -7.85 33.68 54.70
N THR A 12 -7.36 34.62 55.49
CA THR A 12 -7.75 36.01 55.67
C THR A 12 -7.57 36.82 54.39
N THR A 13 -8.65 37.45 53.94
CA THR A 13 -8.63 38.64 53.09
C THR A 13 -8.13 39.83 53.93
N GLY A 14 -6.92 40.29 53.65
CA GLY A 14 -6.32 41.48 54.24
C GLY A 14 -5.94 42.47 53.13
N SER A 15 -6.57 43.64 53.19
CA SER A 15 -6.69 44.67 52.16
C SER A 15 -5.40 45.35 51.72
N GLY A 16 -5.40 45.76 50.45
CA GLY A 16 -4.52 46.76 49.88
C GLY A 16 -5.25 47.53 48.78
N ASP A 17 -6.46 48.03 49.07
CA ASP A 17 -7.15 48.99 48.19
C ASP A 17 -6.40 50.31 48.24
N SER A 18 -5.58 50.56 47.22
CA SER A 18 -5.21 51.92 46.84
C SER A 18 -6.27 52.44 45.87
N GLU A 19 -7.17 53.28 46.37
CA GLU A 19 -8.05 54.11 45.54
C GLU A 19 -7.18 55.00 44.62
N GLY A 20 -6.99 54.55 43.39
CA GLY A 20 -6.63 55.42 42.29
C GLY A 20 -7.88 56.17 41.84
N ARG A 21 -7.83 57.50 41.87
CA ARG A 21 -8.75 58.33 41.08
C ARG A 21 -8.66 57.90 39.62
N ASP A 22 -9.82 57.72 39.00
CA ASP A 22 -10.09 57.20 37.66
C ASP A 22 -10.26 55.68 37.60
N GLY A 23 -11.53 55.27 37.49
CA GLY A 23 -12.05 53.91 37.59
C GLY A 23 -11.68 52.97 36.44
N GLU A 24 -10.40 52.77 36.19
CA GLU A 24 -9.91 51.61 35.45
C GLU A 24 -9.50 50.52 36.45
N GLN A 25 -10.24 49.40 36.43
CA GLN A 25 -9.83 48.18 37.11
C GLN A 25 -8.45 47.79 36.61
N LYS A 26 -7.43 47.89 37.46
CA LYS A 26 -6.14 47.22 37.24
C LYS A 26 -6.41 45.72 37.19
N LYS A 27 -6.65 45.18 35.99
CA LYS A 27 -6.57 43.75 35.74
C LYS A 27 -5.22 43.30 36.26
N ASP A 28 -5.22 42.34 37.18
CA ASP A 28 -3.99 41.79 37.76
C ASP A 28 -3.03 41.44 36.61
N LEU A 29 -1.86 42.08 36.61
CA LEU A 29 -0.86 41.88 35.55
C LEU A 29 -0.51 40.40 35.37
N TRP A 30 -0.64 39.62 36.45
CA TRP A 30 -0.48 38.18 36.45
C TRP A 30 -1.62 37.41 35.78
N THR A 31 -2.88 37.86 35.90
CA THR A 31 -4.01 37.25 35.16
C THR A 31 -3.96 37.66 33.70
N SER A 32 -3.60 38.90 33.38
CA SER A 32 -3.34 39.35 32.00
C SER A 32 -2.17 38.63 31.36
N MET A 33 -1.08 38.36 32.11
CA MET A 33 0.08 37.62 31.62
C MET A 33 -0.21 36.12 31.50
N LEU A 34 -0.96 35.52 32.44
CA LEU A 34 -1.44 34.14 32.32
C LEU A 34 -2.45 33.98 31.18
N GLU A 35 -3.35 34.94 30.97
CA GLU A 35 -4.29 34.95 29.87
C GLU A 35 -3.58 35.26 28.54
N SER A 36 -2.52 36.06 28.53
CA SER A 36 -1.64 36.28 27.37
C SER A 36 -0.77 35.07 27.01
N VAL A 37 -0.41 34.24 27.99
CA VAL A 37 0.35 33.00 27.79
C VAL A 37 -0.59 31.83 27.46
N ALA A 38 -1.78 31.79 28.05
CA ALA A 38 -2.86 30.87 27.70
C ALA A 38 -3.49 31.20 26.33
N SER A 39 -3.52 32.48 25.95
CA SER A 39 -3.83 32.94 24.58
C SER A 39 -2.58 33.02 23.69
N GLY A 40 -1.41 32.61 24.20
CA GLY A 40 -0.24 32.39 23.37
C GLY A 40 -0.65 31.43 22.26
N LYS A 41 -0.56 31.88 21.00
CA LYS A 41 -1.14 31.24 19.81
C LYS A 41 -1.04 29.71 19.92
N ARG A 42 -2.11 29.05 20.36
CA ARG A 42 -2.22 27.59 20.29
C ARG A 42 -2.12 27.27 18.81
N LEU A 43 -1.06 26.55 18.43
CA LEU A 43 -0.85 26.18 17.04
C LEU A 43 -2.10 25.47 16.53
N PRO A 44 -2.61 25.81 15.33
CA PRO A 44 -3.73 25.09 14.74
C PRO A 44 -3.42 23.59 14.69
N GLU A 45 -4.27 22.79 15.32
CA GLU A 45 -4.13 21.33 15.35
C GLU A 45 -4.91 20.72 14.18
N LYS A 46 -4.23 19.89 13.40
CA LYS A 46 -4.77 19.19 12.22
C LYS A 46 -4.51 17.71 12.36
N ASN A 47 -5.42 16.87 11.88
CA ASN A 47 -5.35 15.43 12.06
C ASN A 47 -5.37 14.70 10.72
N LEU A 48 -4.53 13.68 10.59
CA LEU A 48 -4.55 12.71 9.51
C LEU A 48 -4.80 11.32 10.08
N ILE A 49 -5.81 10.63 9.55
CA ILE A 49 -6.04 9.21 9.83
C ILE A 49 -5.50 8.45 8.61
N VAL A 50 -4.36 7.81 8.79
CA VAL A 50 -3.62 7.09 7.75
C VAL A 50 -3.95 5.60 7.81
N LEU A 51 -4.49 5.09 6.72
CA LEU A 51 -5.09 3.77 6.58
C LEU A 51 -4.26 2.92 5.61
N GLY A 52 -3.81 1.76 6.07
CA GLY A 52 -3.06 0.81 5.28
C GLY A 52 -1.55 1.08 5.23
N GLY A 53 -0.92 0.49 4.22
CA GLY A 53 0.53 0.45 4.09
C GLY A 53 1.22 -0.47 5.10
N THR A 54 2.48 -0.80 4.80
CA THR A 54 3.40 -1.42 5.78
C THR A 54 4.05 -0.33 6.65
N PRO A 55 4.73 -0.68 7.76
CA PRO A 55 5.50 0.28 8.55
C PRO A 55 6.49 1.10 7.71
N GLU A 56 7.08 0.49 6.68
CA GLU A 56 7.99 1.14 5.74
C GLU A 56 7.25 2.15 4.86
N ASN A 57 6.11 1.76 4.30
CA ASN A 57 5.27 2.65 3.48
C ASN A 57 4.76 3.85 4.29
N GLN A 58 4.36 3.64 5.55
CA GLN A 58 3.92 4.71 6.45
C GLN A 58 5.05 5.69 6.79
N ARG A 59 6.26 5.17 7.01
CA ARG A 59 7.47 6.00 7.21
C ARG A 59 7.81 6.79 5.94
N GLU A 60 7.79 6.15 4.78
CA GLU A 60 8.02 6.81 3.48
C GLU A 60 6.99 7.92 3.23
N PHE A 61 5.71 7.67 3.53
CA PHE A 61 4.66 8.67 3.45
C PHE A 61 4.96 9.87 4.36
N LEU A 62 5.33 9.62 5.62
CA LEU A 62 5.68 10.67 6.57
C LEU A 62 6.89 11.50 6.10
N GLU A 63 7.91 10.86 5.55
CA GLU A 63 9.08 11.52 4.98
C GLU A 63 8.72 12.36 3.74
N SER A 64 7.94 11.81 2.81
CA SER A 64 7.48 12.54 1.63
C SER A 64 6.55 13.72 1.96
N LEU A 65 5.79 13.63 3.06
CA LEU A 65 4.85 14.66 3.49
C LEU A 65 5.54 15.81 4.24
N SER A 66 6.57 15.49 5.02
CA SER A 66 7.31 16.45 5.87
C SER A 66 8.53 17.07 5.19
N SER A 67 9.07 16.43 4.14
CA SER A 67 10.19 16.96 3.37
C SER A 67 9.74 18.20 2.57
N SER A 68 9.79 19.38 3.19
CA SER A 68 9.65 20.65 2.48
C SER A 68 10.82 20.83 1.49
N GLU A 69 10.62 21.63 0.44
CA GLU A 69 11.54 21.84 -0.70
C GLU A 69 12.96 22.33 -0.30
N SER A 70 13.22 22.60 0.98
CA SER A 70 14.47 23.19 1.47
C SER A 70 15.13 22.35 2.56
N LYS A 71 15.97 21.39 2.16
CA LYS A 71 16.87 20.59 3.05
C LYS A 71 17.93 21.42 3.80
N ARG A 72 17.82 22.74 3.87
CA ARG A 72 18.85 23.63 4.44
C ARG A 72 18.94 23.58 5.97
N ASN A 73 17.94 23.03 6.68
CA ASN A 73 17.92 22.99 8.15
C ASN A 73 17.42 21.63 8.71
N ALA A 74 18.00 20.52 8.25
CA ALA A 74 17.61 19.17 8.70
C ALA A 74 17.86 18.90 10.21
N ASP A 75 18.74 19.67 10.87
CA ASP A 75 19.08 19.46 12.29
C ASP A 75 18.02 20.00 13.27
N ARG A 76 17.08 20.86 12.83
CA ARG A 76 16.10 21.50 13.74
C ARG A 76 14.78 20.77 13.91
N LEU A 77 14.44 19.81 13.04
CA LEU A 77 13.14 19.13 13.06
C LEU A 77 13.32 17.61 12.99
N LYS A 78 13.74 16.99 14.09
CA LYS A 78 13.63 15.53 14.22
C LYS A 78 12.18 15.16 14.41
N ILE A 79 11.55 14.64 13.35
CA ILE A 79 10.20 14.08 13.41
C ILE A 79 10.24 12.90 14.39
N PRO A 80 9.33 12.85 15.38
CA PRO A 80 9.24 11.71 16.29
C PRO A 80 9.04 10.42 15.50
N PRO A 81 9.71 9.31 15.90
CA PRO A 81 9.46 8.02 15.27
C PRO A 81 7.99 7.63 15.45
N ILE A 82 7.45 6.87 14.49
CA ILE A 82 6.06 6.43 14.58
C ILE A 82 5.93 5.42 15.72
N ALA A 83 5.08 5.74 16.70
CA ALA A 83 4.87 4.91 17.88
C ALA A 83 3.91 3.75 17.56
N ASN A 84 4.39 2.76 16.83
CA ASN A 84 3.59 1.63 16.33
C ASN A 84 3.46 0.45 17.30
N ASN A 85 3.95 0.59 18.53
CA ASN A 85 4.09 -0.53 19.45
C ASN A 85 2.76 -0.99 20.08
N PHE A 86 1.72 -0.16 20.09
CA PHE A 86 0.41 -0.53 20.66
C PHE A 86 -0.75 0.13 19.90
N ALA A 87 -1.71 -0.70 19.46
CA ALA A 87 -2.99 -0.29 18.90
C ALA A 87 -2.90 0.70 17.72
N LEU A 88 -3.05 2.00 17.98
CA LEU A 88 -3.03 3.07 16.98
C LEU A 88 -1.64 3.70 16.91
N GLY A 89 -0.98 3.60 15.76
CA GLY A 89 0.30 4.28 15.57
C GLY A 89 0.13 5.79 15.65
N TYR A 90 1.07 6.50 16.27
CA TYR A 90 1.00 7.96 16.39
C TYR A 90 2.33 8.63 16.11
N THR A 91 2.28 9.76 15.41
CA THR A 91 3.36 10.75 15.36
C THR A 91 2.77 12.13 15.03
N TYR A 92 3.60 13.17 15.06
CA TYR A 92 3.20 14.51 14.63
C TYR A 92 4.39 15.24 14.00
N TYR A 93 4.10 16.28 13.24
CA TYR A 93 5.11 17.23 12.79
C TYR A 93 4.52 18.63 12.69
N ASP A 94 5.39 19.63 12.80
CA ASP A 94 5.03 21.04 12.67
C ASP A 94 5.26 21.49 11.23
N VAL A 95 4.24 22.10 10.63
CA VAL A 95 4.29 22.64 9.28
C VAL A 95 4.79 24.08 9.36
N LEU A 96 5.93 24.35 8.73
CA LEU A 96 6.51 25.68 8.64
C LEU A 96 6.02 26.42 7.39
N ASP A 97 5.99 27.75 7.45
CA ASP A 97 5.75 28.60 6.29
C ASP A 97 6.96 28.56 5.31
N ALA A 98 6.80 29.20 4.16
CA ALA A 98 7.75 29.11 3.04
C ALA A 98 9.16 29.63 3.36
N ASP A 99 9.30 30.53 4.33
CA ASP A 99 10.59 31.04 4.84
C ASP A 99 11.23 30.16 5.92
N GLN A 100 10.52 29.12 6.38
CA GLN A 100 10.92 28.21 7.44
C GLN A 100 11.11 28.87 8.82
N ASP A 101 10.50 30.04 9.07
CA ASP A 101 10.58 30.73 10.36
C ASP A 101 9.28 30.55 11.18
N ASP A 102 8.13 30.78 10.55
CA ASP A 102 6.83 30.68 11.21
C ASP A 102 6.22 29.28 11.14
N THR A 103 5.68 28.80 12.27
CA THR A 103 4.91 27.55 12.30
C THR A 103 3.43 27.83 12.00
N LEU A 104 2.92 27.23 10.93
CA LEU A 104 1.55 27.40 10.45
C LEU A 104 0.55 26.52 11.22
N ALA A 105 0.90 25.25 11.46
CA ALA A 105 0.04 24.27 12.10
C ALA A 105 0.83 23.07 12.63
N ARG A 106 0.25 22.33 13.58
CA ARG A 106 0.72 21.00 13.98
C ARG A 106 -0.16 19.94 13.34
N VAL A 107 0.44 19.02 12.61
CA VAL A 107 -0.25 17.88 11.98
C VAL A 107 0.02 16.62 12.81
N SER A 108 -1.01 16.11 13.45
CA SER A 108 -1.05 14.81 14.13
C SER A 108 -1.44 13.71 13.15
N LEU A 109 -0.72 12.59 13.16
CA LEU A 109 -0.99 11.44 12.30
C LEU A 109 -1.29 10.21 13.16
N TYR A 110 -2.38 9.54 12.81
CA TYR A 110 -2.86 8.32 13.43
C TYR A 110 -2.81 7.20 12.39
N PHE A 111 -2.04 6.13 12.63
CA PHE A 111 -1.77 5.08 11.66
C PHE A 111 -2.50 3.78 12.01
N LEU A 112 -3.24 3.24 11.04
CA LEU A 112 -3.90 1.94 11.11
C LEU A 112 -3.34 1.05 10.00
N SER A 113 -2.49 0.09 10.35
CA SER A 113 -1.87 -0.80 9.36
C SER A 113 -2.81 -1.90 8.87
N GLN A 114 -3.80 -2.30 9.67
CA GLN A 114 -4.71 -3.40 9.37
C GLN A 114 -6.17 -2.96 9.44
N PRO A 115 -7.02 -3.39 8.49
CA PRO A 115 -8.45 -3.10 8.52
C PRO A 115 -9.14 -4.02 9.54
N SER A 116 -9.21 -3.60 10.79
CA SER A 116 -9.96 -4.30 11.84
C SER A 116 -11.05 -3.39 12.42
N ALA A 117 -12.24 -3.95 12.63
CA ALA A 117 -13.36 -3.27 13.28
C ALA A 117 -13.04 -2.86 14.73
N GLU A 118 -12.03 -3.49 15.35
CA GLU A 118 -11.54 -3.11 16.68
C GLU A 118 -10.99 -1.68 16.70
N PHE A 119 -10.37 -1.24 15.61
CA PHE A 119 -9.86 0.13 15.49
C PHE A 119 -10.98 1.18 15.45
N ALA A 120 -12.22 0.80 15.10
CA ALA A 120 -13.31 1.75 15.08
C ALA A 120 -13.57 2.37 16.47
N SER A 121 -13.38 1.59 17.54
CA SER A 121 -13.49 2.09 18.92
C SER A 121 -12.34 3.03 19.33
N LEU A 122 -11.21 2.98 18.62
CA LEU A 122 -10.04 3.83 18.88
C LEU A 122 -10.09 5.13 18.06
N VAL A 123 -10.65 5.07 16.86
CA VAL A 123 -10.75 6.23 15.96
C VAL A 123 -11.97 7.09 16.30
N ALA A 124 -13.12 6.52 16.64
CA ALA A 124 -14.34 7.30 16.91
C ALA A 124 -14.14 8.40 17.98
N PRO A 125 -13.44 8.17 19.11
CA PRO A 125 -13.16 9.22 20.10
C PRO A 125 -12.29 10.37 19.57
N LEU A 126 -11.55 10.19 18.47
CA LEU A 126 -10.75 11.25 17.86
C LEU A 126 -11.58 12.24 17.05
N LEU A 127 -12.83 11.89 16.70
CA LEU A 127 -13.71 12.66 15.83
C LEU A 127 -14.65 13.55 16.65
N THR A 128 -14.12 14.48 17.43
CA THR A 128 -14.91 15.46 18.19
C THR A 128 -15.41 16.60 17.31
N PRO A 129 -16.40 17.40 17.75
CA PRO A 129 -16.85 18.58 17.01
C PRO A 129 -15.73 19.57 16.65
N GLU A 130 -14.67 19.66 17.46
CA GLU A 130 -13.53 20.52 17.20
C GLU A 130 -12.55 19.92 16.18
N THR A 131 -12.40 18.59 16.16
CA THR A 131 -11.43 17.91 15.29
C THR A 131 -12.00 17.54 13.92
N ILE A 132 -13.30 17.30 13.78
CA ILE A 132 -13.95 16.92 12.51
C ILE A 132 -13.60 17.88 11.37
N PRO A 133 -13.72 19.22 11.51
CA PRO A 133 -13.38 20.15 10.43
C PRO A 133 -11.88 20.18 10.08
N ASN A 134 -11.04 19.61 10.96
CA ASN A 134 -9.58 19.63 10.91
C ASN A 134 -8.98 18.24 10.63
N THR A 135 -9.80 17.24 10.27
CA THR A 135 -9.38 15.85 10.07
C THR A 135 -9.54 15.44 8.61
N SER A 136 -8.55 14.71 8.08
CA SER A 136 -8.60 14.12 6.74
C SER A 136 -8.19 12.64 6.77
N LEU A 137 -8.79 11.85 5.88
CA LEU A 137 -8.53 10.42 5.70
C LEU A 137 -7.48 10.22 4.61
N ILE A 138 -6.48 9.38 4.86
CA ILE A 138 -5.46 9.02 3.89
C ILE A 138 -5.47 7.49 3.71
N ILE A 139 -5.68 6.99 2.49
CA ILE A 139 -5.50 5.56 2.18
C ILE A 139 -4.17 5.40 1.45
N LEU A 140 -3.30 4.53 1.97
CA LEU A 140 -2.03 4.17 1.36
C LEU A 140 -2.18 2.90 0.52
N LEU A 141 -1.84 2.99 -0.76
CA LEU A 141 -1.78 1.88 -1.71
C LEU A 141 -0.34 1.70 -2.20
N ASP A 142 0.01 0.51 -2.65
CA ASP A 142 1.35 0.20 -3.20
C ASP A 142 1.23 -0.35 -4.62
N TRP A 143 2.01 0.24 -5.54
CA TRP A 143 2.16 -0.21 -6.93
C TRP A 143 2.77 -1.62 -7.08
N SER A 144 3.19 -2.27 -5.99
CA SER A 144 3.50 -3.71 -6.01
C SER A 144 2.27 -4.61 -6.19
N GLN A 145 1.10 -4.15 -5.78
CA GLN A 145 -0.14 -4.94 -5.76
C GLN A 145 -1.33 -4.14 -6.31
N PRO A 146 -1.26 -3.60 -7.54
CA PRO A 146 -2.34 -2.79 -8.12
C PRO A 146 -3.65 -3.56 -8.21
N HIS A 147 -3.59 -4.86 -8.46
CA HIS A 147 -4.74 -5.77 -8.49
C HIS A 147 -5.63 -5.70 -7.25
N LEU A 148 -5.09 -5.34 -6.08
CA LEU A 148 -5.84 -5.30 -4.83
C LEU A 148 -6.53 -3.96 -4.54
N TRP A 149 -6.27 -2.92 -5.33
CA TRP A 149 -6.55 -1.55 -4.91
C TRP A 149 -8.03 -1.27 -4.66
N LEU A 150 -8.92 -1.73 -5.55
CA LEU A 150 -10.35 -1.53 -5.38
C LEU A 150 -10.87 -2.24 -4.11
N ARG A 151 -10.41 -3.47 -3.87
CA ARG A 151 -10.72 -4.23 -2.65
C ARG A 151 -10.16 -3.57 -1.39
N GLN A 152 -8.93 -3.05 -1.44
CA GLN A 152 -8.31 -2.34 -0.33
C GLN A 152 -9.06 -1.06 0.01
N ILE A 153 -9.41 -0.24 -0.99
CA ILE A 153 -10.22 0.97 -0.78
C ILE A 153 -11.57 0.60 -0.18
N TRP A 154 -12.26 -0.39 -0.74
CA TRP A 154 -13.56 -0.85 -0.23
C TRP A 154 -13.46 -1.27 1.24
N THR A 155 -12.45 -2.08 1.58
CA THR A 155 -12.23 -2.56 2.95
C THR A 155 -12.06 -1.39 3.92
N TRP A 156 -11.28 -0.37 3.55
CA TRP A 156 -11.10 0.82 4.38
C TRP A 156 -12.36 1.69 4.47
N VAL A 157 -13.13 1.82 3.38
CA VAL A 157 -14.43 2.48 3.40
C VAL A 157 -15.37 1.79 4.38
N GLN A 158 -15.42 0.45 4.41
CA GLN A 158 -16.22 -0.31 5.38
C GLN A 158 -15.78 -0.03 6.83
N VAL A 159 -14.46 -0.05 7.10
CA VAL A 159 -13.94 0.28 8.45
C VAL A 159 -14.32 1.69 8.86
N ILE A 160 -14.24 2.67 7.95
CA ILE A 160 -14.67 4.04 8.23
C ILE A 160 -16.18 4.11 8.48
N GLN A 161 -17.01 3.38 7.71
CA GLN A 161 -18.44 3.30 7.99
C GLN A 161 -18.72 2.72 9.38
N GLU A 162 -17.95 1.73 9.85
CA GLU A 162 -18.03 1.21 11.23
C GLU A 162 -17.59 2.24 12.29
N VAL A 163 -16.59 3.08 11.99
CA VAL A 163 -16.22 4.22 12.84
C VAL A 163 -17.39 5.19 12.95
N LEU A 164 -17.98 5.57 11.81
CA LEU A 164 -19.08 6.52 11.75
C LEU A 164 -20.30 6.02 12.51
N LYS A 165 -20.61 4.72 12.51
CA LYS A 165 -21.70 4.15 13.33
C LYS A 165 -21.53 4.37 14.84
N LYS A 166 -20.33 4.66 15.32
CA LYS A 166 -20.01 4.90 16.74
C LYS A 166 -19.94 6.38 17.11
N VAL A 167 -20.12 7.28 16.14
CA VAL A 167 -20.10 8.73 16.31
C VAL A 167 -21.51 9.22 16.66
N ASP A 168 -21.61 10.27 17.47
CA ASP A 168 -22.89 10.83 17.91
C ASP A 168 -23.62 11.57 16.78
N THR A 169 -24.95 11.71 16.90
CA THR A 169 -25.78 12.39 15.89
C THR A 169 -25.34 13.83 15.61
N ASP A 170 -24.90 14.56 16.63
CA ASP A 170 -24.44 15.96 16.47
C ASP A 170 -23.16 16.04 15.63
N GLN A 171 -22.25 15.08 15.82
CA GLN A 171 -21.02 14.95 15.04
C GLN A 171 -21.34 14.57 13.59
N HIS A 172 -22.35 13.72 13.36
CA HIS A 172 -22.84 13.43 12.00
C HIS A 172 -23.39 14.67 11.29
N ALA A 173 -24.21 15.48 11.97
CA ALA A 173 -24.74 16.72 11.40
C ALA A 173 -23.61 17.70 11.03
N LEU A 174 -22.57 17.79 11.87
CA LEU A 174 -21.38 18.58 11.56
C LEU A 174 -20.61 18.03 10.36
N MET A 175 -20.46 16.70 10.24
CA MET A 175 -19.83 16.09 9.07
C MET A 175 -20.59 16.41 7.79
N GLU A 176 -21.93 16.40 7.80
CA GLU A 176 -22.75 16.81 6.65
C GLU A 176 -22.51 18.27 6.26
N GLU A 177 -22.41 19.18 7.24
CA GLU A 177 -22.08 20.59 7.00
C GLU A 177 -20.68 20.72 6.38
N VAL A 178 -19.68 20.03 6.95
CA VAL A 178 -18.32 19.99 6.42
C VAL A 178 -18.33 19.49 4.98
N MET A 179 -19.02 18.39 4.68
CA MET A 179 -19.14 17.85 3.32
C MET A 179 -19.85 18.82 2.36
N SER A 180 -20.85 19.57 2.83
CA SER A 180 -21.49 20.62 2.03
C SER A 180 -20.48 21.69 1.60
N THR A 181 -19.62 22.17 2.51
CA THR A 181 -18.56 23.13 2.15
C THR A 181 -17.52 22.54 1.20
N TRP A 182 -17.22 21.25 1.35
CA TRP A 182 -16.23 20.56 0.52
C TRP A 182 -16.67 20.35 -0.93
N LYS A 183 -17.97 20.28 -1.22
CA LYS A 183 -18.51 20.21 -2.59
C LYS A 183 -18.09 21.39 -3.47
N GLU A 184 -17.85 22.55 -2.84
CA GLU A 184 -17.48 23.79 -3.51
C GLU A 184 -15.99 24.13 -3.44
N ARG A 185 -15.25 23.62 -2.44
CA ARG A 185 -13.83 23.97 -2.24
C ARG A 185 -12.96 23.59 -3.43
N GLY A 186 -12.23 24.56 -3.98
CA GLY A 186 -11.29 24.32 -5.08
C GLY A 186 -11.95 23.98 -6.42
N ARG A 187 -13.29 24.05 -6.52
CA ARG A 187 -14.03 23.90 -7.77
C ARG A 187 -13.80 25.12 -8.67
N GLY A 188 -13.67 24.91 -9.98
CA GLY A 188 -13.46 26.00 -10.93
C GLY A 188 -14.61 27.00 -10.90
N GLY A 189 -14.32 28.28 -10.65
CA GLY A 189 -15.33 29.33 -10.50
C GLY A 189 -15.90 29.50 -9.08
N ALA A 190 -15.59 28.58 -8.15
CA ALA A 190 -16.02 28.70 -6.77
C ALA A 190 -15.35 29.88 -6.03
N THR A 191 -16.00 30.35 -4.99
CA THR A 191 -15.53 31.45 -4.14
C THR A 191 -14.46 31.01 -3.14
N THR A 192 -14.19 29.71 -3.02
CA THR A 192 -13.22 29.15 -2.07
C THR A 192 -12.16 28.31 -2.79
N ASN A 193 -10.90 28.57 -2.46
CA ASN A 193 -9.77 27.74 -2.86
C ASN A 193 -9.82 26.39 -2.14
N LEU A 194 -9.00 25.43 -2.57
CA LEU A 194 -8.93 24.11 -1.92
C LEU A 194 -8.55 24.20 -0.44
N ASP A 195 -7.68 25.16 -0.08
CA ASP A 195 -7.27 25.44 1.29
C ASP A 195 -8.33 26.14 2.15
N GLY A 196 -9.54 26.34 1.60
CA GLY A 196 -10.65 27.01 2.27
C GLY A 196 -10.53 28.54 2.31
N THR A 197 -9.46 29.12 1.76
CA THR A 197 -9.34 30.58 1.67
C THR A 197 -10.20 31.15 0.55
N PRO A 198 -10.64 32.43 0.65
CA PRO A 198 -11.36 33.08 -0.44
C PRO A 198 -10.55 33.07 -1.75
N SER A 199 -11.19 32.68 -2.84
CA SER A 199 -10.67 32.76 -4.20
C SER A 199 -10.73 34.19 -4.72
N ALA A 200 -9.88 34.54 -5.69
CA ALA A 200 -9.94 35.83 -6.39
C ALA A 200 -11.27 36.05 -7.14
N THR A 201 -12.00 34.97 -7.46
CA THR A 201 -13.35 35.04 -8.06
C THR A 201 -14.42 35.48 -7.04
N ALA A 202 -14.17 35.35 -5.73
CA ALA A 202 -15.11 35.77 -4.69
C ALA A 202 -15.31 37.29 -4.63
N THR A 203 -14.34 38.08 -5.10
CA THR A 203 -14.40 39.56 -5.07
C THR A 203 -15.17 40.16 -6.26
N GLY A 204 -15.57 39.35 -7.24
CA GLY A 204 -16.18 39.80 -8.50
C GLY A 204 -17.70 39.96 -8.49
N GLY A 205 -18.40 39.61 -7.41
CA GLY A 205 -19.88 39.69 -7.34
C GLY A 205 -20.64 38.63 -8.16
N ASP A 206 -19.96 37.85 -8.99
CA ASP A 206 -20.50 36.74 -9.81
C ASP A 206 -20.55 35.38 -9.05
N GLY A 207 -20.49 35.43 -7.72
CA GLY A 207 -20.25 34.30 -6.82
C GLY A 207 -21.35 33.23 -6.75
N ASP A 208 -22.40 33.33 -7.57
CA ASP A 208 -23.53 32.41 -7.62
C ASP A 208 -23.54 31.52 -8.88
N SER A 209 -22.47 31.57 -9.68
CA SER A 209 -22.33 30.77 -10.91
C SER A 209 -21.78 29.35 -10.66
N ALA A 210 -22.10 28.74 -9.52
CA ALA A 210 -21.70 27.36 -9.25
C ALA A 210 -22.48 26.42 -10.17
N LEU A 211 -21.80 25.81 -11.14
CA LEU A 211 -22.40 24.77 -11.96
C LEU A 211 -22.81 23.59 -11.07
N PRO A 212 -23.96 22.96 -11.33
CA PRO A 212 -24.38 21.79 -10.57
C PRO A 212 -23.33 20.68 -10.67
N LEU A 213 -23.28 19.84 -9.63
CA LEU A 213 -22.40 18.67 -9.60
C LEU A 213 -22.64 17.76 -10.80
N GLY A 214 -21.56 17.28 -11.40
CA GLY A 214 -21.63 16.29 -12.46
C GLY A 214 -22.04 14.91 -11.94
N PRO A 215 -22.37 13.97 -12.84
CA PRO A 215 -22.68 12.60 -12.45
C PRO A 215 -21.48 11.95 -11.75
N GLY A 216 -21.74 11.17 -10.70
CA GLY A 216 -20.70 10.55 -9.88
C GLY A 216 -19.98 11.50 -8.91
N GLU A 217 -20.15 12.82 -8.97
CA GLU A 217 -19.47 13.76 -8.07
C GLU A 217 -20.19 13.81 -6.70
N TRP A 218 -19.48 13.44 -5.62
CA TRP A 218 -19.99 13.53 -4.24
C TRP A 218 -21.30 12.76 -3.97
N GLU A 219 -21.52 11.65 -4.67
CA GLU A 219 -22.70 10.81 -4.45
C GLU A 219 -22.64 10.05 -3.11
N GLU A 220 -21.45 9.71 -2.63
CA GLU A 220 -21.23 8.88 -1.42
C GLU A 220 -20.13 9.48 -0.52
N PRO A 221 -20.30 10.70 0.02
CA PRO A 221 -19.32 11.33 0.89
C PRO A 221 -19.12 10.54 2.19
N LEU A 222 -17.88 10.49 2.69
CA LEU A 222 -17.51 9.74 3.90
C LEU A 222 -17.57 10.57 5.19
N GLY A 223 -18.13 11.78 5.14
CA GLY A 223 -18.17 12.71 6.29
C GLY A 223 -16.84 13.44 6.58
N LEU A 224 -15.73 12.95 6.04
CA LEU A 224 -14.39 13.55 6.10
C LEU A 224 -13.75 13.57 4.71
N PRO A 225 -12.90 14.56 4.39
CA PRO A 225 -12.18 14.57 3.13
C PRO A 225 -11.24 13.36 3.03
N LEU A 226 -11.15 12.77 1.83
CA LEU A 226 -10.35 11.58 1.55
C LEU A 226 -9.25 11.89 0.52
N CYS A 227 -8.04 11.38 0.77
CA CYS A 227 -6.95 11.33 -0.18
C CYS A 227 -6.42 9.91 -0.30
N VAL A 228 -6.26 9.44 -1.54
CA VAL A 228 -5.61 8.15 -1.84
C VAL A 228 -4.20 8.41 -2.36
N VAL A 229 -3.22 7.78 -1.74
CA VAL A 229 -1.80 7.91 -2.08
C VAL A 229 -1.30 6.56 -2.58
N CYS A 230 -1.02 6.46 -3.88
CA CYS A 230 -0.42 5.26 -4.47
C CYS A 230 1.11 5.40 -4.45
N GLN A 231 1.74 4.73 -3.51
CA GLN A 231 3.18 4.75 -3.30
C GLN A 231 3.91 3.83 -4.28
N ASN A 232 5.22 4.01 -4.35
CA ASN A 232 6.13 3.21 -5.16
C ASN A 232 5.85 3.22 -6.67
N ALA A 233 5.46 4.37 -7.23
CA ALA A 233 5.19 4.50 -8.67
C ALA A 233 6.36 4.07 -9.58
N GLN A 234 7.59 4.04 -9.08
CA GLN A 234 8.74 3.46 -9.79
C GLN A 234 8.55 1.97 -10.14
N LYS A 235 7.70 1.24 -9.44
CA LYS A 235 7.36 -0.17 -9.73
C LYS A 235 6.53 -0.33 -11.02
N MET A 236 5.94 0.74 -11.56
CA MET A 236 5.28 0.70 -12.86
C MET A 236 6.23 0.27 -13.98
N GLU A 237 7.50 0.68 -13.90
CA GLU A 237 8.53 0.26 -14.85
C GLU A 237 8.79 -1.26 -14.78
N PHE A 238 8.69 -1.85 -13.58
CA PHE A 238 8.80 -3.30 -13.41
C PHE A 238 7.62 -4.04 -14.06
N LEU A 239 6.40 -3.53 -13.93
CA LEU A 239 5.20 -4.10 -14.56
C LEU A 239 5.30 -4.06 -16.09
N GLU A 240 5.79 -2.96 -16.65
CA GLU A 240 6.00 -2.84 -18.10
C GLU A 240 7.04 -3.84 -18.61
N LYS A 241 8.19 -3.93 -17.93
CA LYS A 241 9.32 -4.78 -18.38
C LYS A 241 9.11 -6.26 -18.13
N SER A 242 8.50 -6.62 -17.01
CA SER A 242 8.44 -8.01 -16.54
C SER A 242 7.08 -8.66 -16.77
N GLN A 243 6.01 -7.86 -16.80
CA GLN A 243 4.63 -8.34 -16.91
C GLN A 243 3.94 -7.89 -18.21
N GLY A 244 4.65 -7.17 -19.08
CA GLY A 244 4.17 -6.80 -20.40
C GLY A 244 3.12 -5.68 -20.42
N TRP A 245 2.88 -5.01 -19.29
CA TRP A 245 1.94 -3.90 -19.19
C TRP A 245 2.28 -2.80 -20.20
N LYS A 246 1.24 -2.17 -20.75
CA LYS A 246 1.29 -1.06 -21.70
C LYS A 246 0.62 0.17 -21.11
N GLU A 247 0.80 1.31 -21.79
CA GLU A 247 0.18 2.57 -21.37
C GLU A 247 -1.34 2.47 -21.14
N PRO A 248 -2.11 1.80 -22.03
CA PRO A 248 -3.55 1.60 -21.80
C PRO A 248 -3.88 0.83 -20.53
N ASP A 249 -2.99 -0.04 -20.04
CA ASP A 249 -3.20 -0.77 -18.79
C ASP A 249 -3.08 0.18 -17.59
N PHE A 250 -2.05 1.05 -17.58
CA PHE A 250 -1.90 2.08 -16.55
C PHE A 250 -3.05 3.10 -16.58
N ASP A 251 -3.49 3.49 -17.79
CA ASP A 251 -4.66 4.35 -17.98
C ASP A 251 -5.92 3.71 -17.41
N THR A 252 -6.13 2.41 -17.67
CA THR A 252 -7.30 1.68 -17.17
C THR A 252 -7.30 1.65 -15.63
N VAL A 253 -6.15 1.37 -14.98
CA VAL A 253 -6.04 1.47 -13.51
C VAL A 253 -6.43 2.85 -13.02
N LEU A 254 -5.89 3.90 -13.66
CA LEU A 254 -6.17 5.28 -13.30
C LEU A 254 -7.65 5.64 -13.50
N GLN A 255 -8.29 5.16 -14.55
CA GLN A 255 -9.71 5.40 -14.84
C GLN A 255 -10.63 4.76 -13.79
N TYR A 256 -10.34 3.53 -13.37
CA TYR A 256 -11.05 2.85 -12.27
C TYR A 256 -10.93 3.64 -10.97
N LEU A 257 -9.70 3.99 -10.57
CA LEU A 257 -9.47 4.77 -9.35
C LEU A 257 -10.20 6.12 -9.39
N ARG A 258 -10.04 6.88 -10.49
CA ARG A 258 -10.70 8.18 -10.64
C ARG A 258 -12.21 8.09 -10.55
N THR A 259 -12.80 7.03 -11.12
CA THR A 259 -14.26 6.84 -11.12
C THR A 259 -14.81 6.57 -9.73
N ILE A 260 -14.20 5.66 -8.97
CA ILE A 260 -14.68 5.34 -7.61
C ILE A 260 -14.40 6.49 -6.64
N LEU A 261 -13.26 7.17 -6.78
CA LEU A 261 -12.86 8.27 -5.90
C LEU A 261 -13.69 9.54 -6.13
N LEU A 262 -14.21 9.73 -7.35
CA LEU A 262 -15.12 10.83 -7.67
C LEU A 262 -16.39 10.79 -6.80
N ARG A 263 -16.92 9.59 -6.53
CA ARG A 263 -18.11 9.40 -5.67
C ARG A 263 -17.90 9.89 -4.24
N HIS A 264 -16.68 9.73 -3.74
CA HIS A 264 -16.31 10.16 -2.40
C HIS A 264 -15.77 11.60 -2.34
N GLY A 265 -15.65 12.30 -3.47
CA GLY A 265 -15.00 13.61 -3.53
C GLY A 265 -13.51 13.56 -3.18
N ALA A 266 -12.88 12.40 -3.36
CA ALA A 266 -11.51 12.16 -2.92
C ALA A 266 -10.47 12.70 -3.90
N SER A 267 -9.28 12.97 -3.38
CA SER A 267 -8.09 13.26 -4.21
C SER A 267 -7.25 12.00 -4.43
N LEU A 268 -6.46 11.99 -5.50
CA LEU A 268 -5.55 10.90 -5.85
C LEU A 268 -4.15 11.45 -6.16
N ILE A 269 -3.11 10.82 -5.63
CA ILE A 269 -1.73 11.17 -5.94
C ILE A 269 -0.82 9.95 -5.98
N TYR A 270 0.10 9.92 -6.94
CA TYR A 270 1.16 8.93 -7.01
C TYR A 270 2.46 9.49 -6.44
N THR A 271 3.18 8.67 -5.68
CA THR A 271 4.47 9.04 -5.10
C THR A 271 5.54 8.00 -5.41
N SER A 272 6.79 8.45 -5.42
CA SER A 272 7.96 7.62 -5.64
C SER A 272 9.06 8.02 -4.65
N GLN A 273 9.82 7.04 -4.17
CA GLN A 273 10.79 7.15 -3.07
C GLN A 273 11.87 8.23 -3.24
N ASN A 274 12.11 8.71 -4.47
CA ASN A 274 13.19 9.66 -4.76
C ASN A 274 12.75 10.84 -5.64
N THR A 275 11.45 11.01 -5.85
CA THR A 275 10.93 12.05 -6.74
C THR A 275 10.06 13.01 -5.93
N PRO A 276 10.42 14.31 -5.87
CA PRO A 276 9.55 15.32 -5.25
C PRO A 276 8.16 15.29 -5.87
N SER A 277 7.14 15.28 -5.02
CA SER A 277 5.73 15.25 -5.41
C SER A 277 5.00 16.47 -4.85
N GLN A 278 3.78 16.69 -5.32
CA GLN A 278 2.89 17.72 -4.76
C GLN A 278 2.18 17.25 -3.47
N LEU A 279 2.61 16.13 -2.87
CA LEU A 279 1.98 15.54 -1.69
C LEU A 279 1.87 16.54 -0.52
N PRO A 280 2.94 17.26 -0.11
CA PRO A 280 2.82 18.25 0.96
C PRO A 280 1.77 19.31 0.63
N SER A 281 1.85 19.91 -0.55
CA SER A 281 0.91 20.96 -0.98
C SER A 281 -0.54 20.46 -1.02
N LEU A 282 -0.78 19.23 -1.49
CA LEU A 282 -2.11 18.63 -1.55
C LEU A 282 -2.68 18.40 -0.16
N ILE A 283 -1.93 17.75 0.72
CA ILE A 283 -2.38 17.41 2.07
C ILE A 283 -2.54 18.66 2.93
N HIS A 284 -1.59 19.61 2.87
CA HIS A 284 -1.67 20.87 3.61
C HIS A 284 -2.86 21.71 3.17
N SER A 285 -3.10 21.84 1.86
CA SER A 285 -4.30 22.50 1.36
C SER A 285 -5.55 21.76 1.82
N THR A 286 -5.55 20.42 1.79
CA THR A 286 -6.71 19.63 2.25
C THR A 286 -7.03 19.88 3.73
N LEU A 287 -6.01 20.08 4.57
CA LEU A 287 -6.15 20.41 5.98
C LEU A 287 -6.48 21.90 6.23
N GLY A 288 -6.60 22.72 5.19
CA GLY A 288 -6.80 24.16 5.29
C GLY A 288 -5.59 24.89 5.89
N ILE A 289 -4.38 24.37 5.64
CA ILE A 289 -3.12 25.01 6.02
C ILE A 289 -2.66 25.85 4.83
N THR A 290 -2.69 27.17 4.99
CA THR A 290 -2.31 28.11 3.94
C THR A 290 -1.02 28.81 4.29
N SER A 291 -0.05 28.77 3.37
CA SER A 291 1.15 29.60 3.44
C SER A 291 0.80 31.08 3.31
N LEU A 292 1.35 31.92 4.19
CA LEU A 292 1.16 33.37 4.15
C LEU A 292 2.10 34.03 3.14
N LEU A 293 3.16 33.32 2.73
CA LEU A 293 4.23 33.83 1.88
C LEU A 293 4.16 33.31 0.44
N LYS A 294 3.79 32.04 0.25
CA LYS A 294 3.93 31.33 -1.03
C LYS A 294 2.71 30.44 -1.29
N ARG A 295 1.77 30.91 -2.09
CA ARG A 295 0.64 30.09 -2.56
C ARG A 295 0.98 29.46 -3.91
N HIS A 296 1.29 28.16 -3.91
CA HIS A 296 1.49 27.40 -5.15
C HIS A 296 0.18 26.68 -5.48
N PRO A 297 -0.49 27.05 -6.59
CA PRO A 297 -1.67 26.31 -7.00
C PRO A 297 -1.26 24.87 -7.35
N LEU A 298 -2.08 23.90 -6.94
CA LEU A 298 -1.88 22.51 -7.32
C LEU A 298 -2.00 22.37 -8.83
N LYS A 299 -1.00 21.72 -9.43
CA LYS A 299 -1.03 21.37 -10.85
C LYS A 299 -1.51 19.93 -10.98
N HIS A 300 -2.72 19.76 -11.48
CA HIS A 300 -3.23 18.45 -11.85
C HIS A 300 -2.36 17.80 -12.93
N ASN A 301 -2.25 16.48 -12.90
CA ASN A 301 -1.61 15.70 -13.93
C ASN A 301 -2.26 14.32 -14.02
N VAL A 302 -2.73 13.97 -15.22
CA VAL A 302 -3.27 12.64 -15.55
C VAL A 302 -2.56 12.02 -16.76
N ILE A 303 -1.46 12.64 -17.21
CA ILE A 303 -0.75 12.28 -18.44
C ILE A 303 0.58 11.62 -18.10
N ASP A 304 1.40 12.25 -17.25
CA ASP A 304 2.65 11.61 -16.83
C ASP A 304 2.32 10.52 -15.79
N ARG A 305 2.31 9.26 -16.25
CA ARG A 305 1.81 8.08 -15.51
C ARG A 305 2.43 7.87 -14.12
N ASP A 306 3.67 8.31 -13.91
CA ASP A 306 4.41 8.17 -12.65
C ASP A 306 4.23 9.37 -11.69
N LYS A 307 3.54 10.43 -12.14
CA LYS A 307 3.37 11.71 -11.41
C LYS A 307 1.91 12.15 -11.35
N ILE A 308 0.99 11.20 -11.26
CA ILE A 308 -0.44 11.47 -11.23
C ILE A 308 -0.79 12.35 -10.01
N VAL A 309 -1.55 13.40 -10.26
CA VAL A 309 -2.14 14.29 -9.26
C VAL A 309 -3.54 14.67 -9.71
N VAL A 310 -4.54 14.21 -8.97
CA VAL A 310 -5.96 14.54 -9.17
C VAL A 310 -6.45 15.22 -7.88
N PRO A 311 -6.47 16.55 -7.84
CA PRO A 311 -7.03 17.28 -6.70
C PRO A 311 -8.54 17.05 -6.56
N THR A 312 -9.05 17.20 -5.33
CA THR A 312 -10.50 17.23 -5.07
C THR A 312 -11.18 18.29 -5.94
N ASN A 313 -12.39 17.98 -6.43
CA ASN A 313 -13.20 18.84 -7.33
C ASN A 313 -12.59 19.20 -8.69
N TRP A 314 -11.49 18.55 -9.12
CA TRP A 314 -10.95 18.75 -10.47
C TRP A 314 -11.56 17.81 -11.51
N ASP A 315 -11.85 16.57 -11.13
CA ASP A 315 -12.18 15.49 -12.07
C ASP A 315 -13.66 15.50 -12.51
N SER A 316 -13.99 14.75 -13.56
CA SER A 316 -15.38 14.48 -13.99
C SER A 316 -15.43 13.29 -14.95
N TRP A 317 -16.59 12.64 -15.12
CA TRP A 317 -16.76 11.52 -16.06
C TRP A 317 -16.26 11.83 -17.48
N GLY A 318 -16.49 13.05 -17.97
CA GLY A 318 -15.99 13.49 -19.27
C GLY A 318 -14.46 13.44 -19.37
N LYS A 319 -13.73 13.85 -18.32
CA LYS A 319 -12.26 13.79 -18.27
C LYS A 319 -11.75 12.36 -18.10
N ILE A 320 -12.49 11.50 -17.41
CA ILE A 320 -12.11 10.09 -17.20
C ILE A 320 -12.25 9.33 -18.52
N ARG A 321 -13.37 9.50 -19.22
CA ARG A 321 -13.71 8.76 -20.44
C ARG A 321 -12.68 8.95 -21.58
N VAL A 322 -12.12 10.15 -21.71
CA VAL A 322 -11.19 10.49 -22.80
C VAL A 322 -9.78 9.94 -22.64
N LEU A 323 -9.42 9.36 -21.48
CA LEU A 323 -8.06 8.85 -21.25
C LEU A 323 -7.79 7.54 -22.03
N GLY A 324 -8.60 6.50 -21.81
CA GLY A 324 -8.37 5.13 -22.29
C GLY A 324 -9.20 4.67 -23.52
N GLY A 325 -9.80 5.60 -24.27
CA GLY A 325 -10.49 5.34 -25.54
C GLY A 325 -11.83 4.56 -25.50
N SER A 326 -11.96 3.52 -24.66
CA SER A 326 -13.14 2.63 -24.61
C SER A 326 -13.74 2.44 -23.20
N PHE A 327 -13.18 3.09 -22.19
CA PHE A 327 -13.65 2.98 -20.80
C PHE A 327 -14.91 3.81 -20.56
N ASP A 328 -15.90 3.21 -19.88
CA ASP A 328 -17.10 3.90 -19.44
C ASP A 328 -17.16 4.00 -17.91
N PRO A 329 -17.11 5.22 -17.32
CA PRO A 329 -17.16 5.39 -15.87
C PRO A 329 -18.53 5.05 -15.26
N GLU A 330 -19.62 5.14 -16.00
CA GLU A 330 -20.97 4.94 -15.47
C GLU A 330 -21.20 3.53 -14.88
N PRO A 331 -20.96 2.41 -15.61
CA PRO A 331 -21.15 1.07 -15.08
C PRO A 331 -20.18 0.73 -13.94
N VAL A 332 -18.98 1.34 -13.92
CA VAL A 332 -18.02 1.16 -12.82
C VAL A 332 -18.51 1.90 -11.57
N SER A 333 -19.01 3.13 -11.75
CA SER A 333 -19.60 3.93 -10.68
C SER A 333 -20.76 3.18 -10.03
N ILE A 334 -21.76 2.74 -10.81
CA ILE A 334 -22.95 2.04 -10.28
C ILE A 334 -22.55 0.78 -9.51
N SER A 335 -21.70 -0.06 -10.10
CA SER A 335 -21.21 -1.28 -9.46
C SER A 335 -20.42 -1.03 -8.18
N TRP A 336 -19.71 0.10 -8.08
CA TRP A 336 -19.02 0.48 -6.84
C TRP A 336 -20.00 0.79 -5.70
N SER A 337 -21.14 1.44 -5.98
CA SER A 337 -22.17 1.68 -4.96
C SER A 337 -22.77 0.38 -4.43
N GLU A 338 -23.00 -0.58 -5.33
CA GLU A 338 -23.42 -1.92 -4.93
C GLU A 338 -22.36 -2.59 -4.04
N ASP A 339 -21.08 -2.52 -4.42
CA ASP A 339 -19.98 -3.08 -3.64
C ASP A 339 -19.90 -2.47 -2.23
N ILE A 340 -19.94 -1.14 -2.08
CA ILE A 340 -19.86 -0.50 -0.76
C ILE A 340 -21.11 -0.69 0.09
N SER A 341 -22.27 -0.97 -0.53
CA SER A 341 -23.49 -1.31 0.20
C SER A 341 -23.45 -2.73 0.79
N THR A 342 -22.53 -3.56 0.32
CA THR A 342 -22.37 -4.95 0.72
C THR A 342 -21.42 -5.05 1.94
N PRO A 343 -21.87 -5.56 3.10
CA PRO A 343 -21.05 -5.68 4.30
C PRO A 343 -19.80 -6.54 4.12
N LEU A 344 -18.75 -6.22 4.90
CA LEU A 344 -17.45 -6.89 4.91
C LEU A 344 -17.55 -8.43 5.00
N ASP A 345 -18.38 -8.94 5.92
CA ASP A 345 -18.57 -10.38 6.17
C ASP A 345 -19.33 -11.12 5.06
N SER A 346 -19.96 -10.37 4.15
CA SER A 346 -20.84 -10.92 3.11
C SER A 346 -20.21 -10.98 1.72
N MET A 347 -18.98 -10.49 1.57
CA MET A 347 -18.21 -10.61 0.32
C MET A 347 -17.24 -11.79 0.42
N PRO A 348 -17.55 -12.94 -0.20
CA PRO A 348 -16.65 -14.07 -0.22
C PRO A 348 -15.59 -13.82 -1.30
N PHE A 349 -14.54 -13.06 -1.01
CA PHE A 349 -13.38 -12.96 -1.92
C PHE A 349 -12.60 -14.28 -1.99
N ASP A 350 -12.80 -15.19 -1.01
CA ASP A 350 -12.10 -16.47 -0.89
C ASP A 350 -12.92 -17.72 -1.31
N ASP A 351 -14.23 -17.62 -1.62
CA ASP A 351 -15.04 -18.78 -2.06
C ASP A 351 -15.27 -18.83 -3.58
N ALA A 352 -14.32 -18.35 -4.39
CA ALA A 352 -14.41 -18.50 -5.85
C ALA A 352 -14.51 -19.97 -6.28
N ASP A 353 -13.91 -20.88 -5.52
CA ASP A 353 -13.88 -22.33 -5.80
C ASP A 353 -15.19 -23.06 -5.46
N LYS A 354 -16.18 -22.40 -4.83
CA LYS A 354 -17.45 -23.03 -4.39
C LYS A 354 -18.67 -22.56 -5.18
N ILE A 355 -18.49 -21.68 -6.16
CA ILE A 355 -19.57 -21.00 -6.86
C ILE A 355 -19.64 -21.52 -8.30
N SER A 356 -20.85 -21.70 -8.85
CA SER A 356 -20.99 -22.14 -10.25
C SER A 356 -20.39 -21.11 -11.22
N ASP A 357 -19.83 -21.54 -12.35
CA ASP A 357 -19.32 -20.65 -13.41
C ASP A 357 -20.30 -19.53 -13.80
N LYS A 358 -21.60 -19.83 -13.81
CA LYS A 358 -22.65 -18.85 -14.10
C LYS A 358 -22.79 -17.78 -13.01
N GLU A 359 -22.67 -18.17 -11.75
CA GLU A 359 -22.76 -17.26 -10.61
C GLU A 359 -21.50 -16.40 -10.48
N ALA A 360 -20.33 -16.97 -10.77
CA ALA A 360 -19.07 -16.22 -10.87
C ALA A 360 -19.12 -15.15 -11.98
N GLU A 361 -19.69 -15.49 -13.13
CA GLU A 361 -19.84 -14.56 -14.25
C GLU A 361 -20.84 -13.43 -13.95
N ILE A 362 -21.97 -13.75 -13.31
CA ILE A 362 -22.93 -12.74 -12.84
C ILE A 362 -22.28 -11.82 -11.80
N ARG A 363 -21.43 -12.34 -10.91
CA ARG A 363 -20.73 -11.55 -9.90
C ARG A 363 -19.72 -10.59 -10.54
N LYS A 364 -18.92 -11.07 -11.49
CA LYS A 364 -18.06 -10.20 -12.32
C LYS A 364 -18.89 -9.13 -13.03
N GLN A 365 -20.11 -9.43 -13.44
CA GLN A 365 -20.97 -8.43 -14.07
C GLN A 365 -21.62 -7.44 -13.10
N LYS A 366 -21.59 -7.65 -11.78
CA LYS A 366 -22.24 -6.72 -10.82
C LYS A 366 -21.25 -5.91 -10.00
N SER A 367 -20.12 -6.50 -9.63
CA SER A 367 -19.13 -5.88 -8.74
C SER A 367 -18.04 -5.15 -9.53
N ALA A 368 -17.76 -3.89 -9.20
CA ALA A 368 -16.65 -3.13 -9.78
C ALA A 368 -15.32 -3.74 -9.34
N ILE A 369 -15.23 -4.20 -8.09
CA ILE A 369 -14.06 -4.91 -7.55
C ILE A 369 -13.81 -6.18 -8.35
N ALA A 370 -14.82 -7.04 -8.55
CA ALA A 370 -14.65 -8.29 -9.29
C ALA A 370 -14.29 -8.07 -10.77
N ARG A 371 -14.83 -7.04 -11.43
CA ARG A 371 -14.41 -6.65 -12.79
C ARG A 371 -12.96 -6.24 -12.82
N TYR A 372 -12.56 -5.40 -11.87
CA TYR A 372 -11.20 -4.88 -11.79
C TYR A 372 -10.19 -5.99 -11.52
N GLU A 373 -10.44 -6.86 -10.54
CA GLU A 373 -9.55 -7.99 -10.21
C GLU A 373 -9.53 -9.07 -11.31
N GLY A 374 -10.63 -9.25 -12.02
CA GLY A 374 -10.69 -10.16 -13.17
C GLY A 374 -9.80 -9.70 -14.33
N TRP A 375 -9.64 -8.39 -14.50
CA TRP A 375 -8.78 -7.77 -15.52
C TRP A 375 -7.34 -7.55 -15.02
N CYS A 376 -7.17 -6.86 -13.88
CA CYS A 376 -5.91 -6.60 -13.21
C CYS A 376 -5.56 -7.77 -12.29
N ARG A 377 -4.88 -8.79 -12.82
CA ARG A 377 -4.48 -9.98 -12.07
C ARG A 377 -3.18 -9.78 -11.30
N ASP A 378 -2.92 -10.64 -10.32
CA ASP A 378 -1.69 -10.58 -9.51
C ASP A 378 -0.43 -10.71 -10.38
N PRO A 379 0.46 -9.69 -10.40
CA PRO A 379 1.75 -9.75 -11.08
C PRO A 379 2.65 -10.92 -10.65
N ASN A 380 2.45 -11.46 -9.44
CA ASN A 380 3.25 -12.54 -8.87
C ASN A 380 2.63 -13.93 -9.05
N SER A 381 1.46 -14.04 -9.68
CA SER A 381 0.80 -15.33 -9.97
C SER A 381 1.58 -16.25 -10.93
N GLY A 382 2.72 -15.77 -11.45
CA GLY A 382 3.70 -16.57 -12.19
C GLY A 382 3.29 -16.86 -13.64
N GLY A 383 4.11 -17.66 -14.33
CA GLY A 383 3.90 -18.01 -15.74
C GLY A 383 2.57 -18.68 -16.04
N LEU A 384 1.84 -19.19 -15.03
CA LEU A 384 0.52 -19.77 -15.20
C LEU A 384 -0.53 -18.75 -15.64
N ALA A 385 -0.45 -17.48 -15.19
CA ALA A 385 -1.38 -16.43 -15.62
C ALA A 385 -1.05 -15.89 -17.04
N VAL A 386 0.24 -15.87 -17.42
CA VAL A 386 0.67 -15.59 -18.80
C VAL A 386 0.20 -16.71 -19.74
N VAL A 387 0.30 -17.95 -19.26
CA VAL A 387 -0.23 -19.13 -19.92
C VAL A 387 -1.76 -19.06 -19.98
N GLU A 388 -2.47 -18.62 -18.94
CA GLU A 388 -3.92 -18.43 -18.94
C GLU A 388 -4.39 -17.34 -19.93
N ASN A 389 -3.70 -16.19 -19.98
CA ASN A 389 -3.92 -15.15 -20.99
C ASN A 389 -3.64 -15.64 -22.41
N ALA A 390 -2.65 -16.50 -22.61
CA ALA A 390 -2.40 -17.17 -23.89
C ALA A 390 -3.40 -18.32 -24.17
N MET A 391 -3.97 -18.93 -23.13
CA MET A 391 -4.89 -20.08 -23.16
C MET A 391 -6.37 -19.69 -23.29
N HIS A 392 -6.74 -18.42 -23.09
CA HIS A 392 -8.04 -17.92 -23.53
C HIS A 392 -8.19 -17.90 -25.07
N GLY A 393 -7.15 -18.27 -25.82
CA GLY A 393 -7.24 -18.71 -27.22
C GLY A 393 -7.63 -20.19 -27.36
N GLU A 394 -8.93 -20.46 -27.50
CA GLU A 394 -9.64 -21.63 -28.07
C GLU A 394 -9.17 -23.10 -27.88
N ARG A 395 -8.08 -23.46 -27.19
CA ARG A 395 -7.70 -24.88 -26.99
C ARG A 395 -7.19 -25.21 -25.60
N TRP A 396 -8.14 -25.66 -24.79
CA TRP A 396 -7.94 -26.35 -23.52
C TRP A 396 -7.42 -27.78 -23.72
N ILE A 397 -6.27 -28.12 -23.15
CA ILE A 397 -5.86 -29.48 -22.81
C ILE A 397 -5.49 -29.45 -21.33
N THR A 398 -6.47 -29.64 -20.45
CA THR A 398 -6.17 -30.25 -19.16
C THR A 398 -6.47 -31.73 -19.26
N VAL A 399 -5.64 -32.50 -18.57
CA VAL A 399 -5.97 -33.88 -18.26
C VAL A 399 -6.59 -33.82 -16.87
N GLU A 400 -7.89 -34.05 -16.77
CA GLU A 400 -8.53 -34.31 -15.49
C GLU A 400 -7.85 -35.50 -14.83
N SER A 401 -7.24 -35.28 -13.67
CA SER A 401 -6.77 -36.39 -12.83
C SER A 401 -7.99 -37.00 -12.17
N ASP A 402 -8.19 -38.31 -12.36
CA ASP A 402 -9.24 -39.05 -11.67
C ASP A 402 -9.14 -38.85 -10.15
N ASP A 403 -10.30 -38.80 -9.48
CA ASP A 403 -10.36 -38.74 -8.03
C ASP A 403 -9.60 -39.93 -7.41
N THR A 404 -8.73 -39.60 -6.44
CA THR A 404 -7.80 -40.56 -5.85
C THR A 404 -8.53 -41.73 -5.19
N GLN A 405 -9.70 -41.49 -4.61
CA GLN A 405 -10.47 -42.52 -3.91
C GLN A 405 -11.15 -43.46 -4.91
N GLU A 406 -11.72 -42.91 -6.00
CA GLU A 406 -12.27 -43.72 -7.08
C GLU A 406 -11.21 -44.57 -7.78
N PHE A 407 -10.01 -44.01 -8.00
CA PHE A 407 -8.90 -44.76 -8.57
C PHE A 407 -8.49 -45.93 -7.68
N LEU A 408 -8.33 -45.70 -6.38
CA LEU A 408 -7.95 -46.75 -5.42
C LEU A 408 -9.04 -47.82 -5.29
N GLU A 409 -10.32 -47.46 -5.34
CA GLU A 409 -11.41 -48.44 -5.37
C GLU A 409 -11.39 -49.31 -6.63
N LYS A 410 -11.09 -48.73 -7.80
CA LYS A 410 -10.91 -49.49 -9.04
C LYS A 410 -9.74 -50.47 -8.92
N GLN A 411 -8.61 -50.04 -8.36
CA GLN A 411 -7.44 -50.90 -8.15
C GLN A 411 -7.71 -52.01 -7.12
N LEU A 412 -8.44 -51.71 -6.04
CA LEU A 412 -8.82 -52.70 -5.03
C LEU A 412 -9.66 -53.83 -5.64
N LYS A 413 -10.65 -53.49 -6.50
CA LYS A 413 -11.48 -54.49 -7.20
C LYS A 413 -10.64 -55.38 -8.12
N ILE A 414 -9.64 -54.82 -8.81
CA ILE A 414 -8.72 -55.59 -9.65
C ILE A 414 -7.88 -56.55 -8.79
N LEU A 415 -7.40 -56.07 -7.64
CA LEU A 415 -6.61 -56.87 -6.69
C LEU A 415 -7.42 -58.03 -6.09
N GLU A 416 -8.67 -57.78 -5.72
CA GLU A 416 -9.59 -58.80 -5.21
C GLU A 416 -9.93 -59.84 -6.27
N ALA A 417 -10.13 -59.42 -7.52
CA ALA A 417 -10.34 -60.33 -8.64
C ALA A 417 -9.11 -61.22 -8.92
N PHE A 418 -7.90 -60.68 -8.73
CA PHE A 418 -6.66 -61.46 -8.80
C PHE A 418 -6.52 -62.44 -7.63
N LYS A 419 -6.86 -62.00 -6.41
CA LYS A 419 -6.87 -62.86 -5.22
C LYS A 419 -7.87 -64.02 -5.34
N ALA A 420 -9.03 -63.78 -5.95
CA ALA A 420 -10.04 -64.81 -6.18
C ALA A 420 -9.65 -65.81 -7.29
N LYS A 421 -8.75 -65.42 -8.20
CA LYS A 421 -8.23 -66.30 -9.27
C LYS A 421 -7.00 -67.11 -8.86
N LEU A 422 -6.40 -66.81 -7.70
CA LEU A 422 -5.34 -67.62 -7.11
C LEU A 422 -5.96 -68.88 -6.49
N PRO A 423 -5.59 -70.09 -6.92
CA PRO A 423 -6.13 -71.31 -6.31
C PRO A 423 -5.63 -71.41 -4.86
N GLU A 424 -6.56 -71.67 -3.93
CA GLU A 424 -6.21 -71.96 -2.55
C GLU A 424 -5.29 -73.19 -2.50
N LYS A 425 -4.02 -72.97 -2.18
CA LYS A 425 -3.15 -74.00 -1.61
C LYS A 425 -3.06 -73.75 -0.11
N GLY A 426 -3.64 -74.69 0.63
CA GLY A 426 -3.70 -74.67 2.08
C GLY A 426 -2.37 -74.88 2.81
N SER A 427 -2.42 -74.44 4.06
CA SER A 427 -1.67 -74.79 5.27
C SER A 427 -0.14 -74.60 5.33
N ASP A 428 0.20 -73.68 6.24
CA ASP A 428 1.20 -73.76 7.33
C ASP A 428 2.71 -73.83 7.07
N ASN A 429 3.36 -72.86 7.71
CA ASN A 429 4.72 -72.84 8.26
C ASN A 429 5.91 -72.89 7.31
N ALA A 430 6.35 -71.70 6.89
CA ALA A 430 7.76 -71.35 6.95
C ALA A 430 7.94 -69.83 7.13
N ILE A 431 8.07 -69.39 8.39
CA ILE A 431 8.80 -68.17 8.69
C ILE A 431 10.26 -68.45 8.35
N VAL A 432 10.70 -68.08 7.15
CA VAL A 432 12.12 -67.88 6.85
C VAL A 432 12.23 -66.61 6.01
N ARG A 433 12.84 -65.59 6.63
CA ARG A 433 13.40 -64.42 5.94
C ARG A 433 14.19 -64.89 4.72
N SER A 434 13.71 -64.55 3.54
CA SER A 434 14.55 -64.40 2.37
C SER A 434 14.05 -63.18 1.63
N THR A 435 14.72 -62.06 1.84
CA THR A 435 14.87 -60.99 0.86
C THR A 435 15.27 -61.64 -0.46
N ARG A 436 14.29 -61.96 -1.31
CA ARG A 436 14.52 -62.24 -2.72
C ARG A 436 14.15 -60.97 -3.47
N HIS A 437 15.20 -60.30 -3.91
CA HIS A 437 15.21 -59.44 -5.08
C HIS A 437 14.25 -60.02 -6.12
N ILE A 438 13.17 -59.31 -6.42
CA ILE A 438 12.36 -59.57 -7.61
C ILE A 438 13.04 -58.78 -8.70
N ASP A 439 13.90 -59.47 -9.46
CA ASP A 439 14.41 -58.95 -10.72
C ASP A 439 13.24 -58.88 -11.70
N TYR A 440 12.78 -57.65 -11.97
CA TYR A 440 11.98 -57.35 -13.15
C TYR A 440 12.91 -57.34 -14.37
N THR A 441 13.18 -58.51 -14.92
CA THR A 441 13.68 -58.61 -16.30
C THR A 441 12.48 -58.54 -17.23
N GLY A 442 12.13 -57.34 -17.65
CA GLY A 442 11.10 -57.07 -18.66
C GLY A 442 10.89 -55.57 -18.89
N ASP A 443 11.63 -55.02 -19.87
CA ASP A 443 11.42 -53.73 -20.54
C ASP A 443 11.64 -52.40 -19.77
N GLU A 444 12.76 -52.25 -19.07
CA GLU A 444 13.29 -50.92 -18.66
C GLU A 444 14.29 -50.31 -19.68
N THR A 445 14.34 -50.79 -20.92
CA THR A 445 15.27 -50.26 -21.94
C THR A 445 14.67 -49.19 -22.86
N SER A 446 13.42 -48.75 -22.68
CA SER A 446 12.75 -47.88 -23.67
C SER A 446 12.44 -46.45 -23.22
N ILE A 447 12.53 -46.12 -21.92
CA ILE A 447 12.20 -44.76 -21.42
C ILE A 447 13.44 -43.85 -21.40
N SER A 448 14.64 -44.40 -21.19
CA SER A 448 15.90 -43.64 -21.18
C SER A 448 16.42 -43.27 -22.57
N GLU A 449 15.96 -43.92 -23.64
CA GLU A 449 16.38 -43.60 -25.03
C GLU A 449 15.55 -42.49 -25.70
N HIS A 450 14.41 -42.10 -25.12
CA HIS A 450 13.51 -41.08 -25.71
C HIS A 450 13.63 -39.69 -25.07
N ILE A 451 14.45 -39.54 -24.02
CA ILE A 451 14.71 -38.27 -23.35
C ILE A 451 16.10 -37.81 -23.78
N GLY A 452 16.17 -36.73 -24.56
CA GLY A 452 17.45 -36.11 -24.92
C GLY A 452 18.20 -35.61 -23.68
N PRO A 453 19.53 -35.45 -23.75
CA PRO A 453 20.35 -35.07 -22.60
C PRO A 453 19.85 -33.78 -21.96
N VAL A 454 19.67 -33.80 -20.63
CA VAL A 454 19.18 -32.65 -19.87
C VAL A 454 20.32 -31.64 -19.72
N GLN A 455 20.25 -30.56 -20.50
CA GLN A 455 21.26 -29.51 -20.51
C GLN A 455 20.80 -28.31 -19.66
N PHE A 456 21.64 -27.91 -18.71
CA PHE A 456 21.44 -26.69 -17.92
C PHE A 456 22.33 -25.57 -18.44
N ASN A 457 21.79 -24.35 -18.59
CA ASN A 457 22.58 -23.18 -18.93
C ASN A 457 23.06 -22.50 -17.64
N MET A 458 24.35 -22.66 -17.32
CA MET A 458 24.99 -21.94 -16.21
C MET A 458 25.92 -20.88 -16.81
N GLY A 459 25.48 -19.62 -16.80
CA GLY A 459 26.34 -18.49 -17.17
C GLY A 459 26.76 -18.45 -18.64
N GLY A 460 25.93 -18.97 -19.56
CA GLY A 460 26.19 -18.97 -21.00
C GLY A 460 26.86 -20.25 -21.51
N ILE A 461 27.14 -21.21 -20.64
CA ILE A 461 27.71 -22.52 -20.99
C ILE A 461 26.62 -23.58 -20.80
N GLN A 462 26.38 -24.37 -21.85
CA GLN A 462 25.51 -25.55 -21.80
C GLN A 462 26.27 -26.68 -21.11
N VAL A 463 25.77 -27.13 -19.97
CA VAL A 463 26.38 -28.20 -19.18
C VAL A 463 25.43 -29.40 -19.15
N ASP A 464 25.94 -30.56 -19.50
CA ASP A 464 25.22 -31.83 -19.45
C ASP A 464 25.20 -32.37 -18.02
N ALA A 465 24.01 -32.66 -17.50
CA ALA A 465 23.81 -33.11 -16.14
C ALA A 465 24.46 -34.48 -15.88
N ASP A 466 24.50 -35.34 -16.89
CA ASP A 466 25.02 -36.70 -16.76
C ASP A 466 26.56 -36.70 -16.64
N ASP A 467 27.26 -35.79 -17.34
CA ASP A 467 28.72 -35.61 -17.22
C ASP A 467 29.11 -35.09 -15.82
N MET A 468 28.31 -34.20 -15.23
CA MET A 468 28.53 -33.75 -13.85
C MET A 468 28.34 -34.85 -12.81
N LEU A 469 27.31 -35.69 -12.97
CA LEU A 469 27.04 -36.83 -12.10
C LEU A 469 28.13 -37.90 -12.20
N GLN A 470 28.63 -38.16 -13.41
CA GLN A 470 29.74 -39.07 -13.65
C GLN A 470 31.01 -38.59 -12.92
N ARG A 471 31.36 -37.30 -13.07
CA ARG A 471 32.53 -36.71 -12.40
C ARG A 471 32.42 -36.72 -10.87
N LEU A 472 31.22 -36.55 -10.33
CA LEU A 472 30.96 -36.63 -8.89
C LEU A 472 31.13 -38.06 -8.35
N LYS A 473 30.70 -39.07 -9.13
CA LYS A 473 30.93 -40.48 -8.80
C LYS A 473 32.42 -40.84 -8.85
N ASP A 474 33.14 -40.40 -9.89
CA ASP A 474 34.58 -40.66 -10.04
C ASP A 474 35.38 -40.01 -8.91
N ARG A 475 34.97 -38.81 -8.46
CA ARG A 475 35.60 -38.13 -7.32
C ARG A 475 35.37 -38.86 -5.99
N ASN A 476 34.18 -39.42 -5.78
CA ASN A 476 33.88 -40.20 -4.56
C ASN A 476 34.53 -41.58 -4.57
N ALA A 477 34.77 -42.18 -5.75
CA ALA A 477 35.50 -43.44 -5.86
C ALA A 477 36.97 -43.30 -5.45
N PHE A 478 37.58 -42.11 -5.65
CA PHE A 478 38.95 -41.83 -5.23
C PHE A 478 39.14 -41.56 -3.72
N SER A 479 38.07 -41.31 -2.95
CA SER A 479 38.17 -41.05 -1.50
C SER A 479 38.05 -42.29 -0.61
N SER A 480 37.86 -43.48 -1.21
CA SER A 480 37.71 -44.75 -0.48
C SER A 480 38.80 -45.76 -0.84
N SER A 481 39.98 -45.61 -0.24
CA SER A 481 41.06 -46.61 -0.22
C SER A 481 41.72 -46.60 1.17
N PRO A 482 41.91 -47.73 1.87
CA PRO A 482 42.26 -47.73 3.29
C PRO A 482 43.79 -47.83 3.59
N SER A 483 44.19 -47.01 4.57
CA SER A 483 45.23 -47.13 5.63
C SER A 483 46.70 -47.44 5.31
N ASN A 484 47.60 -46.55 5.77
CA ASN A 484 48.70 -46.91 6.66
C ASN A 484 49.02 -45.76 7.64
N GLU A 485 49.25 -46.13 8.90
CA GLU A 485 49.39 -45.32 10.12
C GLU A 485 50.73 -44.56 10.20
N GLU A 486 50.75 -43.39 10.84
CA GLU A 486 51.81 -42.91 11.74
C GLU A 486 51.40 -41.58 12.44
N GLU A 487 52.10 -41.28 13.53
CA GLU A 487 51.69 -40.66 14.79
C GLU A 487 51.56 -39.11 14.88
N GLU A 488 50.79 -38.70 15.91
CA GLU A 488 50.91 -37.53 16.81
C GLU A 488 50.95 -36.04 16.34
N ALA A 489 50.10 -35.24 17.01
CA ALA A 489 50.37 -33.96 17.71
C ALA A 489 49.60 -32.68 17.27
N ASP A 490 48.71 -32.25 18.19
CA ASP A 490 48.37 -30.90 18.69
C ASP A 490 48.38 -29.59 17.83
N THR A 491 47.16 -29.04 17.68
CA THR A 491 46.75 -27.60 17.77
C THR A 491 47.04 -26.61 16.59
N PRO A 492 46.51 -25.36 16.54
CA PRO A 492 45.48 -24.96 15.56
C PRO A 492 45.84 -23.71 14.70
N ALA A 493 44.94 -23.39 13.74
CA ALA A 493 44.80 -22.14 12.98
C ALA A 493 45.72 -21.88 11.76
N ALA A 494 45.11 -21.60 10.60
CA ALA A 494 45.26 -20.35 9.83
C ALA A 494 44.84 -20.50 8.34
N ASN A 495 43.98 -19.58 7.90
CA ASN A 495 43.97 -18.87 6.61
C ASN A 495 44.23 -19.62 5.29
N MET A 496 43.22 -19.63 4.41
CA MET A 496 43.44 -19.56 2.96
C MET A 496 42.75 -18.32 2.39
N ALA A 497 43.44 -17.18 2.48
CA ALA A 497 43.29 -16.10 1.51
C ALA A 497 44.06 -16.52 0.26
N LYS A 498 43.41 -16.59 -0.90
CA LYS A 498 44.10 -16.73 -2.18
C LYS A 498 44.62 -15.36 -2.59
N ASP A 499 45.94 -15.26 -2.75
CA ASP A 499 46.64 -14.09 -3.29
C ASP A 499 46.08 -13.71 -4.66
N PHE A 500 45.50 -12.51 -4.75
CA PHE A 500 45.20 -11.85 -6.02
C PHE A 500 46.40 -10.99 -6.41
N ASP A 501 46.87 -11.18 -7.63
CA ASP A 501 48.05 -10.53 -8.19
C ASP A 501 47.78 -9.02 -8.41
N ASN A 502 48.27 -8.21 -7.47
CA ASN A 502 47.96 -6.78 -7.35
C ASN A 502 48.42 -5.96 -8.58
N GLU A 503 49.42 -6.45 -9.32
CA GLU A 503 49.92 -5.86 -10.56
C GLU A 503 48.88 -5.94 -11.71
N GLN A 504 48.12 -7.03 -11.79
CA GLN A 504 47.10 -7.20 -12.81
C GLN A 504 45.91 -6.23 -12.60
N LEU A 505 45.50 -6.03 -11.35
CA LEU A 505 44.47 -5.05 -11.01
C LEU A 505 44.93 -3.62 -11.35
N GLN A 506 46.19 -3.29 -11.08
CA GLN A 506 46.73 -1.96 -11.35
C GLN A 506 46.79 -1.64 -12.86
N SER A 507 47.16 -2.62 -13.69
CA SER A 507 47.13 -2.48 -15.15
C SER A 507 45.71 -2.32 -15.70
N PHE A 508 44.73 -3.01 -15.11
CA PHE A 508 43.32 -2.91 -15.47
C PHE A 508 42.73 -1.51 -15.20
N PHE A 509 42.99 -0.95 -14.01
CA PHE A 509 42.50 0.40 -13.66
C PHE A 509 43.20 1.51 -14.44
N THR A 510 44.47 1.32 -14.80
CA THR A 510 45.22 2.30 -15.61
C THR A 510 44.73 2.31 -17.06
N GLY A 511 44.35 1.16 -17.62
CA GLY A 511 43.68 1.06 -18.92
C GLY A 511 42.30 1.73 -18.97
N LEU A 512 41.58 1.72 -17.85
CA LEU A 512 40.26 2.34 -17.71
C LEU A 512 40.33 3.87 -17.62
N MET A 513 41.39 4.42 -17.01
CA MET A 513 41.59 5.88 -16.94
C MET A 513 42.03 6.50 -18.26
N ASN A 514 42.76 5.78 -19.11
CA ASN A 514 43.27 6.30 -20.39
C ASN A 514 42.26 6.27 -21.55
N ARG A 515 41.05 5.73 -21.35
CA ARG A 515 40.03 5.63 -22.41
C ARG A 515 39.05 6.82 -22.48
N LYS A 516 39.23 7.86 -21.65
CA LYS A 516 38.40 9.06 -21.67
C LYS A 516 39.14 10.24 -22.30
N GLY A 517 39.12 10.30 -23.64
CA GLY A 517 39.69 11.46 -24.33
C GLY A 517 39.85 11.37 -25.85
N THR A 518 38.82 10.99 -26.61
CA THR A 518 38.72 11.33 -28.04
C THR A 518 37.26 11.25 -28.49
N GLY A 519 36.64 12.40 -28.75
CA GLY A 519 35.28 12.45 -29.27
C GLY A 519 34.70 13.86 -29.32
N ASP A 520 35.46 14.85 -29.78
CA ASP A 520 34.88 16.11 -30.25
C ASP A 520 35.65 16.60 -31.48
N THR A 521 35.12 16.30 -32.65
CA THR A 521 35.41 17.02 -33.89
C THR A 521 34.18 17.01 -34.78
N SER A 522 33.71 18.23 -35.02
CA SER A 522 32.71 18.68 -35.98
C SER A 522 32.83 18.09 -37.39
N ARG A 523 31.68 17.99 -38.08
CA ARG A 523 31.53 18.38 -39.49
C ARG A 523 30.06 18.48 -39.89
N SER A 524 29.73 19.67 -40.40
CA SER A 524 28.79 20.02 -41.50
C SER A 524 27.41 19.37 -41.54
#